data_AF-A0A537PDX7-F1
#
_entry.id   AF-A0A537PDX7-F1
#
_cell.length_a   1.000
_cell.length_b   1.000
_cell.length_c   1.000
_cell.angle_alpha   90.00
_cell.angle_beta   90.00
_cell.angle_gamma   90.00
#
_symmetry.space_group_name_H-M   'P 1'
#
loop_
_entity.id
_entity.type
_entity.pdbx_description
1 polymer ?
#
loop_
_entity_poly.entity_id
_entity_poly.type
_entity_poly.pdbx_seq_one_letter_code
_entity_poly.pdbx_strand_id
1 'polypeptide(L)'
;MAVVTRKDFQAEPEAILRHLDMAGLPKYDMPEFILPLKEMPLTASGKVIKRELARWVEEGRIRPLPMSFRSLAQASGSSVRG
;
A
#
# COMPACT_ATOMS: atom_id res chain seq x y z
N MET A 1 -4.11 -7.55 -2.69
CA MET A 1 -3.71 -6.65 -3.80
C MET A 1 -2.19 -6.53 -3.83
N ALA A 2 -1.61 -6.26 -4.99
CA ALA A 2 -0.20 -5.88 -5.12
C ALA A 2 -0.09 -4.69 -6.08
N VAL A 3 0.83 -3.77 -5.81
CA VAL A 3 1.14 -2.63 -6.68
C VAL A 3 2.56 -2.81 -7.18
N VAL A 4 2.74 -2.77 -8.49
CA VAL A 4 4.05 -2.85 -9.13
C VAL A 4 4.32 -1.51 -9.81
N THR A 5 5.42 -0.88 -9.44
CA THR A 5 5.84 0.35 -10.09
C THR A 5 6.60 0.03 -11.36
N ARG A 6 6.55 0.96 -12.32
CA ARG A 6 7.47 0.93 -13.46
C ARG A 6 8.91 1.00 -12.95
N LYS A 7 9.85 0.51 -13.76
CA LYS A 7 11.28 0.57 -13.44
C LYS A 7 11.70 1.99 -13.05
N ASP A 8 12.55 2.09 -12.03
CA ASP A 8 13.12 3.34 -11.51
C ASP A 8 12.08 4.33 -10.94
N PHE A 9 10.86 3.87 -10.65
CA PHE A 9 9.84 4.66 -9.96
C PHE A 9 9.60 4.12 -8.55
N GLN A 10 9.80 4.98 -7.56
CA GLN A 10 9.40 4.72 -6.18
C GLN A 10 8.13 5.51 -5.89
N ALA A 11 7.09 4.79 -5.48
CA ALA A 11 5.83 5.40 -5.10
C ALA A 11 5.81 5.63 -3.59
N GLU A 12 5.53 6.86 -3.18
CA GLU A 12 5.26 7.17 -1.79
C GLU A 12 3.95 6.46 -1.35
N PRO A 13 3.90 5.85 -0.15
CA PRO A 13 2.72 5.15 0.36
C PRO A 13 1.43 5.98 0.26
N GLU A 14 1.48 7.26 0.60
CA GLU A 14 0.33 8.17 0.53
C GLU A 14 -0.11 8.43 -0.91
N ALA A 15 0.83 8.44 -1.87
CA ALA A 15 0.50 8.59 -3.28
C ALA A 15 -0.27 7.37 -3.80
N ILE A 16 0.06 6.17 -3.31
CA ILE A 16 -0.69 4.95 -3.61
C ILE A 16 -2.12 5.08 -3.07
N LEU A 17 -2.29 5.48 -1.80
CA LEU A 17 -3.63 5.64 -1.22
C LEU A 17 -4.48 6.66 -1.98
N ARG A 18 -3.91 7.82 -2.33
CA ARG A 18 -4.62 8.84 -3.12
C ARG A 18 -5.03 8.30 -4.49
N HIS A 19 -4.14 7.55 -5.15
CA HIS A 19 -4.46 6.95 -6.44
C HIS A 19 -5.62 5.96 -6.34
N LEU A 20 -5.66 5.13 -5.29
CA LEU A 20 -6.75 4.18 -5.04
C LEU A 20 -8.08 4.89 -4.74
N ASP A 21 -8.07 5.94 -3.91
CA ASP A 21 -9.25 6.77 -3.61
C ASP A 21 -9.80 7.43 -4.89
N MET A 22 -8.92 8.00 -5.72
CA MET A 22 -9.29 8.58 -7.02
C MET A 22 -9.81 7.53 -8.01
N ALA A 23 -9.32 6.29 -7.93
CA ALA A 23 -9.83 5.17 -8.71
C ALA A 23 -11.20 4.64 -8.20
N GLY A 24 -11.73 5.20 -7.11
CA GLY A 24 -13.01 4.82 -6.53
C GLY A 24 -12.95 3.57 -5.67
N LEU A 25 -11.75 3.18 -5.18
CA LEU A 25 -11.64 2.05 -4.28
C LEU A 25 -12.41 2.34 -2.98
N PRO A 26 -13.37 1.48 -2.58
CA PRO A 26 -14.15 1.72 -1.38
C PRO A 26 -13.28 1.74 -0.11
N LYS A 27 -13.69 2.52 0.90
CA LYS A 27 -12.94 2.66 2.15
C LYS A 27 -12.62 1.32 2.83
N TYR A 28 -13.52 0.33 2.75
CA TYR A 28 -13.32 -1.00 3.34
C TYR A 28 -12.25 -1.83 2.62
N ASP A 29 -11.94 -1.48 1.37
CA ASP A 29 -10.87 -2.11 0.57
C ASP A 29 -9.56 -1.32 0.62
N MET A 30 -9.55 -0.12 1.24
CA MET A 30 -8.35 0.68 1.37
C MET A 30 -7.34 -0.02 2.31
N PRO A 31 -6.06 -0.10 1.92
CA PRO A 31 -5.08 -0.83 2.71
C PRO A 31 -4.72 -0.08 4.00
N GLU A 32 -4.76 -0.79 5.12
CA GLU A 32 -4.28 -0.30 6.42
C GLU A 32 -2.77 -0.43 6.59
N PHE A 33 -2.13 -1.27 5.78
CA PHE A 33 -0.69 -1.47 5.78
C PHE A 33 -0.15 -1.55 4.36
N ILE A 34 1.01 -0.96 4.14
CA ILE A 34 1.79 -1.14 2.92
C ILE A 34 3.09 -1.85 3.30
N LEU A 35 3.42 -2.91 2.55
CA LEU A 35 4.67 -3.65 2.72
C LEU A 35 5.58 -3.37 1.53
N PRO A 36 6.58 -2.48 1.66
CA PRO A 36 7.53 -2.20 0.58
C PRO A 36 8.41 -3.44 0.33
N LEU A 37 8.50 -3.85 -0.93
CA LEU A 37 9.30 -4.98 -1.36
C LEU A 37 10.18 -4.56 -2.54
N LYS A 38 11.47 -4.91 -2.51
CA LYS A 38 12.34 -4.78 -3.68
C LYS A 38 12.04 -5.83 -4.74
N GLU A 39 11.64 -7.02 -4.29
CA GLU A 39 11.27 -8.15 -5.14
C GLU A 39 10.17 -8.97 -4.47
N MET A 40 9.30 -9.55 -5.29
CA MET A 40 8.27 -10.46 -4.81
C MET A 40 8.84 -11.87 -4.73
N PRO A 41 8.78 -12.57 -3.58
CA PRO A 41 9.21 -13.96 -3.52
C PRO A 41 8.19 -14.84 -4.26
N LEU A 42 8.62 -15.41 -5.38
CA LEU A 42 7.80 -16.27 -6.23
C LEU A 42 8.34 -17.70 -6.28
N THR A 43 7.46 -18.68 -6.46
CA THR A 43 7.84 -20.04 -6.87
C THR A 43 8.37 -20.03 -8.30
N ALA A 44 8.99 -21.13 -8.73
CA ALA A 44 9.35 -21.33 -10.14
C ALA A 44 8.16 -21.22 -11.12
N SER A 45 6.93 -21.43 -10.62
CA SER A 45 5.67 -21.25 -11.37
C SER A 45 5.07 -19.85 -11.25
N GLY A 46 5.76 -18.90 -10.61
CA GLY A 46 5.31 -17.50 -10.48
C GLY A 46 4.30 -17.25 -9.36
N LYS A 47 4.08 -18.19 -8.44
CA LYS A 47 3.15 -18.00 -7.30
C LYS A 47 3.85 -17.33 -6.13
N VAL A 48 3.18 -16.38 -5.47
CA VAL A 48 3.74 -15.71 -4.28
C VAL A 48 3.92 -16.70 -3.12
N ILE A 49 5.12 -16.70 -2.53
CA ILE A 49 5.45 -17.51 -1.35
C ILE A 49 5.17 -16.70 -0.08
N LYS A 50 3.91 -16.73 0.40
CA LYS A 50 3.48 -15.92 1.56
C LYS A 50 4.27 -16.18 2.84
N ARG A 51 4.66 -17.43 3.09
CA ARG A 51 5.45 -17.80 4.28
C ARG A 51 6.83 -17.12 4.29
N GLU A 52 7.41 -16.89 3.12
CA GLU A 52 8.69 -16.21 2.99
C GLU A 52 8.57 -14.73 3.36
N LEU A 53 7.48 -14.08 2.96
CA LEU A 53 7.17 -12.71 3.38
C LEU A 53 7.02 -12.61 4.90
N ALA A 54 6.28 -13.54 5.52
CA ALA A 54 6.11 -13.57 6.98
C ALA A 54 7.47 -13.72 7.68
N ARG A 55 8.30 -14.66 7.22
CA ARG A 55 9.66 -14.88 7.72
C ARG A 55 10.54 -13.63 7.58
N TRP A 56 10.48 -12.92 6.45
CA TRP A 56 11.24 -11.68 6.28
C TRP A 56 10.79 -10.56 7.23
N VAL A 57 9.52 -10.52 7.61
CA VAL A 57 9.02 -9.59 8.64
C VAL A 57 9.56 -9.99 10.02
N GLU A 58 9.50 -11.28 10.38
CA GLU A 58 10.05 -11.80 11.64
C GLU A 58 11.57 -11.56 11.77
N GLU A 59 12.31 -11.74 10.67
CA GLU A 59 13.75 -11.45 10.56
C GLU A 59 14.04 -9.93 10.50
N GLY A 60 13.02 -9.07 10.42
CA GLY A 60 13.16 -7.61 10.36
C GLY A 60 13.72 -7.07 9.04
N ARG A 61 13.82 -7.90 8.00
CA ARG A 61 14.33 -7.55 6.66
C ARG A 61 13.40 -6.62 5.89
N ILE A 62 12.10 -6.75 6.14
CA ILE A 62 11.05 -5.88 5.62
C ILE A 62 10.12 -5.51 6.77
N ARG A 63 9.42 -4.40 6.65
CA ARG A 63 8.52 -3.91 7.70
C ARG A 63 7.23 -3.39 7.09
N PRO A 64 6.06 -3.85 7.55
CA PRO A 64 4.79 -3.22 7.21
C PRO A 64 4.77 -1.79 7.72
N LEU A 65 4.38 -0.85 6.86
CA LEU A 65 4.16 0.54 7.19
C LEU A 65 2.67 0.73 7.51
N PRO A 66 2.30 1.17 8.73
CA PRO A 66 0.92 1.47 9.05
C PRO A 66 0.46 2.69 8.27
N MET A 67 -0.74 2.63 7.72
CA MET A 67 -1.35 3.68 6.93
C MET A 67 -2.63 4.19 7.58
N SER A 68 -2.84 5.51 7.54
CA SER A 68 -4.11 6.12 7.92
C SER A 68 -4.75 6.76 6.71
N PHE A 69 -5.68 6.04 6.07
CA PHE A 69 -6.40 6.57 4.93
C PHE A 69 -7.38 7.68 5.35
N ARG A 70 -7.30 8.82 4.65
CA ARG A 70 -8.28 9.91 4.70
C ARG A 70 -8.74 10.22 3.28
N SER A 71 -10.05 10.14 3.04
CA SER A 71 -10.60 10.39 1.71
C SER A 71 -10.46 11.86 1.30
N LEU A 72 -10.06 12.08 0.05
CA LEU A 72 -9.95 13.41 -0.55
C LEU A 72 -11.31 14.10 -0.65
N ALA A 73 -12.39 13.33 -0.87
CA ALA A 73 -13.75 13.85 -0.90
C ALA A 73 -14.17 14.46 0.46
N GLN A 74 -13.63 13.94 1.57
CA GLN A 74 -13.93 14.43 2.92
C GLN A 74 -13.02 15.58 3.35
N ALA A 75 -11.82 15.72 2.75
CA ALA A 75 -10.87 16.78 3.10
C ALA A 75 -11.34 18.19 2.67
N SER A 76 -12.26 18.28 1.71
CA SER A 76 -12.74 19.56 1.15
C SER A 76 -13.82 20.25 1.99
N GLY A 77 -14.28 19.64 3.10
CA GLY A 77 -15.41 20.14 3.91
C GLY A 77 -15.05 21.00 5.13
N SER A 78 -13.77 21.36 5.35
CA SER A 78 -13.33 22.03 6.58
C SER A 78 -12.90 23.48 6.35
N SER A 79 -13.83 24.35 5.94
CA SER A 79 -13.64 25.80 6.06
C SER A 79 -14.96 26.55 6.11
N VAL A 80 -15.74 26.38 7.18
CA VAL A 80 -16.58 27.44 7.75
C VAL A 80 -16.78 27.14 9.24
N ARG A 81 -16.13 27.90 10.11
CA ARG A 81 -16.64 28.26 11.43
C ARG A 81 -16.06 29.63 11.76
N GLY A 82 -16.88 30.65 11.50
CA GLY A 82 -16.71 31.98 12.09
C GLY A 82 -17.23 32.02 13.51
#